data_AF-A0A425Y7Y9-F1
#
_entry.id   AF-A0A425Y7Y9-F1
#
_cell.length_a   1.000
_cell.length_b   1.000
_cell.length_c   1.000
_cell.angle_alpha   90.00
_cell.angle_beta   90.00
_cell.angle_gamma   90.00
#
_symmetry.space_group_name_H-M   'P 1'
#
loop_
_entity.id
_entity.type
_entity.pdbx_description
1 polymer ?
#
loop_
_entity_poly.entity_id
_entity_poly.type
_entity_poly.pdbx_seq_one_letter_code
_entity_poly.pdbx_strand_id
1 'polypeptide(L)'
;MRKALYLLFLLTASFSACDSGSDSIKETIDPIPVVPVELVSNTTISDLKDLIGSEGFLSITQDLVIEGKVISDDYEKNIYESIVINDTKANADFSGIEILLASEELGRSFKLGQKILVKCKGLILGDNVLGANTLVENGKKTVTAIERNSIFDFIVKADDILSVESKLTAISNINDDMILSLIKVNAVQFIDADLEKNFGDANADVIRTLTDKDKNTLSLNIRKTADFGDTKIPAGNGSVMGILTKVNGTYELVIRGLSDVVLDGQRVDGDDNGGSQSGNDHENFLTPEVDVNGKIIVKYTPKDYVSQISEGQHMMSVRIPDNYYTSASTLSGAQLRSQIQSIISSGVKKLPYTSSSTDVWDMCEAGDQNPDNASQVWQIYKEQGISKSAHVSGSTGWNREHVWAKSHGDFGTSAGPGTDGHHLRASDAKENGNRAALDFANVNGPRTKNATFYEPPLSAKGDVARSIFYMAVRYGFTVDELGGQGKAERHGKLADLLKWNELDPVDPYEIRRNNVIYGIQNNRNPFIDHPELVKYIFGDKKTAVWKN
;
A
#
# COMPACT_ATOMS: atom_id res chain seq x y z
N MET A 1 15.33 -35.95 66.97
CA MET A 1 15.53 -34.63 67.62
C MET A 1 16.37 -33.77 66.69
N ARG A 2 16.06 -32.48 66.50
CA ARG A 2 16.77 -31.53 65.59
C ARG A 2 16.70 -31.88 64.09
N LYS A 3 16.75 -30.93 63.15
CA LYS A 3 16.17 -29.56 63.09
C LYS A 3 16.22 -29.15 61.60
N ALA A 4 15.22 -28.43 61.09
CA ALA A 4 15.29 -27.84 59.75
C ALA A 4 16.14 -26.56 59.74
N LEU A 5 16.74 -26.22 58.58
CA LEU A 5 17.11 -24.85 58.24
C LEU A 5 17.17 -24.66 56.72
N TYR A 6 16.61 -23.55 56.23
CA TYR A 6 16.76 -23.05 54.86
C TYR A 6 18.06 -22.26 54.71
N LEU A 7 18.56 -22.08 53.49
CA LEU A 7 19.12 -20.78 53.07
C LEU A 7 18.98 -20.58 51.54
N LEU A 8 19.41 -19.41 51.05
CA LEU A 8 18.82 -18.71 49.91
C LEU A 8 19.89 -17.95 49.11
N PHE A 9 19.81 -18.00 47.76
CA PHE A 9 20.55 -17.16 46.79
C PHE A 9 22.10 -17.37 46.78
N LEU A 10 22.92 -16.89 45.83
CA LEU A 10 22.73 -15.83 44.81
C LEU A 10 23.51 -16.09 43.50
N LEU A 11 23.20 -15.29 42.48
CA LEU A 11 23.70 -15.25 41.08
C LEU A 11 25.20 -14.90 40.89
N THR A 12 25.85 -15.40 39.83
CA THR A 12 26.67 -14.62 38.84
C THR A 12 27.16 -15.52 37.67
N ALA A 13 27.57 -14.94 36.53
CA ALA A 13 27.97 -15.66 35.30
C ALA A 13 29.01 -14.86 34.46
N SER A 14 29.77 -15.53 33.56
CA SER A 14 30.43 -14.95 32.36
C SER A 14 31.18 -16.01 31.49
N PHE A 15 31.03 -15.88 30.16
CA PHE A 15 31.95 -16.11 28.99
C PHE A 15 33.28 -16.92 29.15
N SER A 16 33.91 -17.60 28.17
CA SER A 16 33.68 -17.98 26.74
C SER A 16 34.93 -18.77 26.23
N ALA A 17 35.11 -19.24 24.98
CA ALA A 17 34.29 -19.93 23.96
C ALA A 17 35.16 -20.12 22.67
N CYS A 18 35.14 -21.27 21.97
CA CYS A 18 35.81 -21.44 20.65
C CYS A 18 35.33 -22.69 19.86
N ASP A 19 35.74 -22.80 18.59
CA ASP A 19 35.15 -23.66 17.54
C ASP A 19 36.18 -24.52 16.77
N SER A 20 35.73 -25.64 16.17
CA SER A 20 36.33 -26.36 15.02
C SER A 20 35.43 -27.54 14.60
N GLY A 21 35.32 -27.87 13.30
CA GLY A 21 34.44 -28.97 12.84
C GLY A 21 34.75 -29.59 11.47
N SER A 22 33.79 -30.37 10.93
CA SER A 22 33.83 -31.16 9.68
C SER A 22 34.78 -32.39 9.72
N ASP A 23 34.57 -33.51 9.01
CA ASP A 23 33.50 -33.92 8.07
C ASP A 23 33.39 -35.47 8.00
N SER A 24 32.24 -36.03 7.58
CA SER A 24 32.11 -37.32 6.81
C SER A 24 30.66 -37.87 6.69
N ILE A 25 30.07 -37.60 5.52
CA ILE A 25 29.21 -38.50 4.69
C ILE A 25 29.30 -40.02 5.06
N LYS A 26 28.27 -40.87 4.98
CA LYS A 26 27.15 -40.96 4.01
C LYS A 26 26.12 -42.05 4.38
N GLU A 27 24.85 -41.84 4.07
CA GLU A 27 23.95 -42.94 3.65
C GLU A 27 22.91 -42.41 2.65
N THR A 28 22.46 -43.25 1.71
CA THR A 28 21.58 -42.87 0.59
C THR A 28 20.35 -43.77 0.58
N ILE A 29 19.16 -43.16 0.51
CA ILE A 29 17.88 -43.87 0.34
C ILE A 29 17.52 -43.86 -1.15
N ASP A 30 17.11 -45.01 -1.68
CA ASP A 30 16.69 -45.16 -3.08
C ASP A 30 15.37 -44.42 -3.41
N PRO A 31 15.17 -43.99 -4.67
CA PRO A 31 14.10 -43.05 -5.03
C PRO A 31 12.72 -43.71 -5.20
N ILE A 32 11.72 -43.26 -4.42
CA ILE A 32 10.31 -43.67 -4.53
C ILE A 32 9.39 -42.49 -4.12
N PRO A 33 8.35 -42.10 -4.89
CA PRO A 33 8.20 -42.13 -6.34
C PRO A 33 7.80 -40.76 -6.96
N VAL A 34 7.78 -40.70 -8.29
CA VAL A 34 7.15 -39.66 -9.15
C VAL A 34 5.62 -39.66 -8.94
N VAL A 35 4.87 -38.57 -8.73
CA VAL A 35 5.12 -37.11 -8.50
C VAL A 35 4.24 -36.69 -7.30
N PRO A 36 4.56 -35.66 -6.49
CA PRO A 36 3.51 -34.89 -5.83
C PRO A 36 2.65 -34.20 -6.92
N VAL A 37 1.42 -34.69 -7.13
CA VAL A 37 0.43 -33.98 -7.95
C VAL A 37 0.31 -32.56 -7.39
N GLU A 38 0.56 -31.55 -8.22
CA GLU A 38 0.31 -30.15 -7.84
C GLU A 38 -1.14 -30.06 -7.34
N LEU A 39 -1.34 -29.55 -6.13
CA LEU A 39 -2.67 -29.44 -5.57
C LEU A 39 -3.42 -28.38 -6.39
N VAL A 40 -4.37 -28.81 -7.22
CA VAL A 40 -5.18 -27.92 -8.08
C VAL A 40 -6.54 -27.67 -7.43
N SER A 41 -7.01 -26.42 -7.47
CA SER A 41 -8.37 -26.08 -7.05
C SER A 41 -9.42 -26.64 -8.01
N ASN A 42 -10.28 -27.53 -7.50
CA ASN A 42 -11.32 -28.22 -8.26
C ASN A 42 -12.74 -27.63 -8.08
N THR A 43 -12.86 -26.59 -7.25
CA THR A 43 -14.08 -25.78 -7.04
C THR A 43 -13.68 -24.31 -6.88
N THR A 44 -14.59 -23.36 -7.09
CA THR A 44 -14.42 -21.96 -6.65
C THR A 44 -14.90 -21.78 -5.21
N ILE A 45 -14.58 -20.63 -4.60
CA ILE A 45 -15.14 -20.23 -3.30
C ILE A 45 -16.66 -20.03 -3.39
N SER A 46 -17.17 -19.56 -4.54
CA SER A 46 -18.62 -19.40 -4.75
C SER A 46 -19.34 -20.74 -4.83
N ASP A 47 -18.85 -21.65 -5.68
CA ASP A 47 -19.42 -23.01 -5.81
C ASP A 47 -19.44 -23.74 -4.46
N LEU A 48 -18.38 -23.56 -3.64
CA LEU A 48 -18.31 -24.14 -2.30
C LEU A 48 -19.38 -23.56 -1.37
N LYS A 49 -19.61 -22.25 -1.41
CA LYS A 49 -20.66 -21.57 -0.63
C LYS A 49 -22.05 -22.03 -1.08
N ASP A 50 -22.27 -22.22 -2.37
CA ASP A 50 -23.55 -22.68 -2.93
C ASP A 50 -23.89 -24.15 -2.56
N LEU A 51 -22.95 -24.92 -2.01
CA LEU A 51 -23.26 -26.23 -1.39
C LEU A 51 -23.99 -26.11 -0.04
N ILE A 52 -24.06 -24.91 0.57
CA ILE A 52 -24.69 -24.74 1.88
C ILE A 52 -26.21 -24.84 1.76
N GLY A 53 -26.76 -25.95 2.28
CA GLY A 53 -28.20 -26.17 2.30
C GLY A 53 -28.92 -25.23 3.28
N SER A 54 -30.26 -25.30 3.29
CA SER A 54 -31.13 -24.49 4.17
C SER A 54 -30.92 -24.69 5.68
N GLU A 55 -30.05 -25.61 6.10
CA GLU A 55 -29.61 -25.75 7.50
C GLU A 55 -28.50 -24.76 7.90
N GLY A 56 -27.89 -24.03 6.95
CA GLY A 56 -26.83 -23.05 7.22
C GLY A 56 -25.49 -23.65 7.66
N PHE A 57 -25.34 -24.98 7.55
CA PHE A 57 -24.11 -25.72 7.86
C PHE A 57 -23.99 -26.95 6.95
N LEU A 58 -22.76 -27.30 6.57
CA LEU A 58 -22.41 -28.49 5.77
C LEU A 58 -21.12 -29.13 6.30
N SER A 59 -21.16 -30.44 6.59
CA SER A 59 -19.94 -31.24 6.79
C SER A 59 -19.41 -31.72 5.44
N ILE A 60 -18.21 -31.27 5.05
CA ILE A 60 -17.69 -31.50 3.70
C ILE A 60 -17.03 -32.88 3.62
N THR A 61 -17.70 -33.82 2.96
CA THR A 61 -17.22 -35.21 2.80
C THR A 61 -16.47 -35.45 1.48
N GLN A 62 -16.66 -34.55 0.51
CA GLN A 62 -16.06 -34.60 -0.83
C GLN A 62 -14.61 -34.08 -0.82
N ASP A 63 -13.76 -34.59 -1.71
CA ASP A 63 -12.35 -34.16 -1.91
C ASP A 63 -12.26 -32.81 -2.65
N LEU A 64 -12.91 -31.78 -2.10
CA LEU A 64 -12.93 -30.43 -2.64
C LEU A 64 -11.70 -29.62 -2.22
N VAL A 65 -11.25 -28.74 -3.12
CA VAL A 65 -10.10 -27.85 -2.95
C VAL A 65 -10.44 -26.48 -3.53
N ILE A 66 -10.48 -25.45 -2.69
CA ILE A 66 -10.51 -24.04 -3.12
C ILE A 66 -9.09 -23.47 -3.20
N GLU A 67 -8.93 -22.39 -3.94
CA GLU A 67 -7.72 -21.57 -4.02
C GLU A 67 -8.10 -20.11 -3.82
N GLY A 68 -7.32 -19.38 -3.02
CA GLY A 68 -7.62 -17.99 -2.69
C GLY A 68 -6.39 -17.18 -2.31
N LYS A 69 -6.50 -15.86 -2.46
CA LYS A 69 -5.54 -14.85 -1.99
C LYS A 69 -5.95 -14.34 -0.62
N VAL A 70 -5.02 -14.31 0.34
CA VAL A 70 -5.27 -13.77 1.70
C VAL A 70 -5.45 -12.25 1.63
N ILE A 71 -6.61 -11.77 2.09
CA ILE A 71 -6.96 -10.32 2.10
C ILE A 71 -6.98 -9.70 3.50
N SER A 72 -7.08 -10.54 4.54
CA SER A 72 -6.99 -10.19 5.96
C SER A 72 -5.56 -9.97 6.42
N ASP A 73 -5.41 -9.26 7.54
CA ASP A 73 -4.17 -9.19 8.32
C ASP A 73 -4.53 -9.20 9.81
N ASP A 74 -3.69 -9.79 10.67
CA ASP A 74 -3.88 -9.89 12.12
C ASP A 74 -2.83 -9.13 12.95
N TYR A 75 -1.87 -8.43 12.30
CA TYR A 75 -0.83 -7.66 13.03
C TYR A 75 -1.39 -6.66 14.04
N GLU A 76 -2.54 -6.05 13.77
CA GLU A 76 -3.25 -5.12 14.64
C GLU A 76 -4.49 -5.74 15.32
N LYS A 77 -4.67 -7.08 15.20
CA LYS A 77 -5.62 -7.95 15.93
C LYS A 77 -7.12 -7.61 15.88
N ASN A 78 -7.57 -6.77 14.95
CA ASN A 78 -9.01 -6.57 14.74
C ASN A 78 -9.68 -7.75 14.00
N ILE A 79 -8.92 -8.38 13.10
CA ILE A 79 -9.13 -9.77 12.68
C ILE A 79 -8.20 -10.62 13.56
N TYR A 80 -8.70 -11.71 14.12
CA TYR A 80 -7.99 -12.50 15.15
C TYR A 80 -8.55 -13.93 15.19
N GLU A 81 -7.64 -14.92 15.30
CA GLU A 81 -7.92 -16.37 15.17
C GLU A 81 -8.68 -16.75 13.88
N SER A 82 -8.51 -15.95 12.82
CA SER A 82 -9.02 -16.25 11.48
C SER A 82 -8.20 -15.59 10.38
N ILE A 83 -8.34 -16.11 9.16
CA ILE A 83 -7.95 -15.44 7.92
C ILE A 83 -9.16 -15.35 6.98
N VAL A 84 -9.19 -14.32 6.14
CA VAL A 84 -10.18 -14.19 5.07
C VAL A 84 -9.45 -14.25 3.73
N ILE A 85 -9.97 -15.08 2.82
CA ILE A 85 -9.46 -15.21 1.45
C ILE A 85 -10.53 -14.84 0.43
N ASN A 86 -10.10 -14.36 -0.74
CA ASN A 86 -10.94 -14.17 -1.93
C ASN A 86 -10.44 -15.08 -3.05
N ASP A 87 -11.30 -15.42 -4.01
CA ASP A 87 -10.91 -16.30 -5.12
C ASP A 87 -9.81 -15.65 -6.00
N THR A 88 -9.06 -16.48 -6.72
CA THR A 88 -7.96 -16.07 -7.60
C THR A 88 -8.30 -16.15 -9.10
N LYS A 89 -9.44 -16.75 -9.44
CA LYS A 89 -9.87 -16.93 -10.83
C LYS A 89 -10.58 -15.66 -11.32
N ALA A 90 -10.16 -15.15 -12.47
CA ALA A 90 -10.65 -13.88 -13.01
C ALA A 90 -12.19 -13.85 -13.12
N ASN A 91 -12.78 -12.71 -12.74
CA ASN A 91 -14.21 -12.46 -12.57
C ASN A 91 -14.84 -13.05 -11.28
N ALA A 92 -14.07 -13.73 -10.41
CA ALA A 92 -14.55 -14.23 -9.11
C ALA A 92 -13.97 -13.44 -7.90
N ASP A 93 -13.20 -12.38 -8.15
CA ASP A 93 -12.34 -11.63 -7.22
C ASP A 93 -12.99 -11.07 -5.92
N PHE A 94 -14.31 -11.18 -5.78
CA PHE A 94 -15.09 -10.67 -4.64
C PHE A 94 -15.77 -11.77 -3.79
N SER A 95 -15.80 -13.02 -4.25
CA SER A 95 -16.37 -14.12 -3.45
C SER A 95 -15.38 -14.51 -2.35
N GLY A 96 -15.65 -14.02 -1.14
CA GLY A 96 -14.82 -14.28 0.03
C GLY A 96 -15.33 -15.39 0.94
N ILE A 97 -14.41 -15.94 1.75
CA ILE A 97 -14.69 -16.91 2.81
C ILE A 97 -13.71 -16.71 3.99
N GLU A 98 -14.21 -16.81 5.21
CA GLU A 98 -13.40 -16.77 6.44
C GLU A 98 -12.98 -18.20 6.81
N ILE A 99 -11.78 -18.36 7.35
CA ILE A 99 -11.26 -19.64 7.84
C ILE A 99 -10.79 -19.41 9.28
N LEU A 100 -11.44 -20.07 10.23
CA LEU A 100 -11.12 -19.97 11.66
C LEU A 100 -9.90 -20.85 11.97
N LEU A 101 -8.87 -20.27 12.59
CA LEU A 101 -7.57 -20.90 12.85
C LEU A 101 -7.15 -20.64 14.31
N ALA A 102 -6.91 -21.70 15.09
CA ALA A 102 -6.54 -21.59 16.51
C ALA A 102 -5.05 -21.21 16.70
N SER A 103 -4.66 -20.05 16.16
CA SER A 103 -3.32 -19.49 16.28
C SER A 103 -3.35 -17.97 16.22
N GLU A 104 -2.46 -17.36 16.99
CA GLU A 104 -2.09 -15.95 16.93
C GLU A 104 -0.99 -15.73 15.86
N GLU A 105 -0.78 -14.46 15.49
CA GLU A 105 0.25 -13.96 14.56
C GLU A 105 0.18 -14.59 13.17
N LEU A 106 -1.05 -14.83 12.69
CA LEU A 106 -1.36 -15.44 11.40
C LEU A 106 -0.72 -14.67 10.24
N GLY A 107 -0.63 -13.34 10.29
CA GLY A 107 0.02 -12.49 9.28
C GLY A 107 1.52 -12.77 9.07
N ARG A 108 2.21 -13.37 10.07
CA ARG A 108 3.58 -13.88 9.91
C ARG A 108 3.64 -15.18 9.11
N SER A 109 2.58 -15.98 9.17
CA SER A 109 2.47 -17.28 8.49
C SER A 109 1.80 -17.18 7.12
N PHE A 110 0.83 -16.28 6.99
CA PHE A 110 -0.04 -16.02 5.84
C PHE A 110 0.02 -14.53 5.54
N LYS A 111 0.94 -14.12 4.67
CA LYS A 111 1.12 -12.71 4.29
C LYS A 111 -0.13 -12.20 3.56
N LEU A 112 -0.40 -10.90 3.63
CA LEU A 112 -1.33 -10.25 2.71
C LEU A 112 -0.93 -10.57 1.25
N GLY A 113 -1.91 -10.99 0.43
CA GLY A 113 -1.71 -11.45 -0.95
C GLY A 113 -1.26 -12.89 -1.11
N GLN A 114 -0.88 -13.59 -0.05
CA GLN A 114 -0.44 -15.00 -0.11
C GLN A 114 -1.50 -15.87 -0.79
N LYS A 115 -1.15 -16.50 -1.92
CA LYS A 115 -1.97 -17.57 -2.50
C LYS A 115 -1.89 -18.81 -1.60
N ILE A 116 -3.05 -19.35 -1.27
CA ILE A 116 -3.21 -20.62 -0.56
C ILE A 116 -4.21 -21.51 -1.28
N LEU A 117 -4.07 -22.83 -1.08
CA LEU A 117 -5.08 -23.82 -1.39
C LEU A 117 -5.57 -24.47 -0.09
N VAL A 118 -6.88 -24.69 0.00
CA VAL A 118 -7.52 -25.25 1.19
C VAL A 118 -8.22 -26.54 0.80
N LYS A 119 -7.77 -27.65 1.37
CA LYS A 119 -8.45 -28.94 1.28
C LYS A 119 -9.68 -28.87 2.17
N CYS A 120 -10.87 -28.89 1.57
CA CYS A 120 -12.11 -28.66 2.31
C CYS A 120 -12.65 -29.93 2.99
N LYS A 121 -12.22 -31.12 2.55
CA LYS A 121 -12.68 -32.41 3.08
C LYS A 121 -12.37 -32.56 4.57
N GLY A 122 -13.40 -32.87 5.36
CA GLY A 122 -13.32 -32.98 6.81
C GLY A 122 -13.54 -31.66 7.55
N LEU A 123 -13.61 -30.53 6.86
CA LEU A 123 -14.03 -29.25 7.43
C LEU A 123 -15.55 -29.12 7.46
N ILE A 124 -16.00 -28.20 8.30
CA ILE A 124 -17.37 -27.68 8.32
C ILE A 124 -17.38 -26.34 7.60
N LEU A 125 -18.31 -26.19 6.66
CA LEU A 125 -18.76 -24.90 6.16
C LEU A 125 -20.00 -24.47 6.97
N GLY A 126 -19.91 -23.35 7.68
CA GLY A 126 -21.06 -22.55 8.09
C GLY A 126 -21.27 -21.39 7.12
N ASP A 127 -22.27 -20.55 7.39
CA ASP A 127 -22.54 -19.32 6.63
C ASP A 127 -21.26 -18.47 6.44
N ASN A 128 -20.69 -18.54 5.23
CA ASN A 128 -19.44 -17.88 4.82
C ASN A 128 -18.16 -18.23 5.63
N VAL A 129 -18.16 -19.28 6.46
CA VAL A 129 -17.07 -19.59 7.41
C VAL A 129 -16.65 -21.07 7.33
N LEU A 130 -15.35 -21.35 7.20
CA LEU A 130 -14.74 -22.68 7.32
C LEU A 130 -14.08 -22.90 8.69
N GLY A 131 -14.15 -24.13 9.19
CA GLY A 131 -13.47 -24.57 10.41
C GLY A 131 -13.58 -26.09 10.64
N ALA A 132 -13.12 -26.60 11.78
CA ALA A 132 -12.98 -28.05 11.98
C ALA A 132 -14.23 -28.76 12.54
N ASN A 133 -15.01 -28.12 13.41
CA ASN A 133 -16.17 -28.74 14.08
C ASN A 133 -17.32 -27.72 14.25
N THR A 134 -18.41 -28.15 14.88
CA THR A 134 -19.50 -27.25 15.30
C THR A 134 -19.74 -27.31 16.81
N LEU A 135 -19.81 -26.14 17.43
CA LEU A 135 -20.26 -25.97 18.80
C LEU A 135 -21.77 -25.64 18.82
N VAL A 136 -22.47 -26.01 19.89
CA VAL A 136 -23.88 -25.65 20.12
C VAL A 136 -24.04 -25.13 21.54
N GLU A 137 -24.30 -23.82 21.68
CA GLU A 137 -24.51 -23.16 22.96
C GLU A 137 -25.83 -22.37 22.94
N ASN A 138 -26.65 -22.52 23.99
CA ASN A 138 -27.95 -21.86 24.12
C ASN A 138 -28.89 -22.03 22.89
N GLY A 139 -28.72 -23.14 22.15
CA GLY A 139 -29.47 -23.43 20.91
C GLY A 139 -28.88 -22.79 19.64
N LYS A 140 -27.88 -21.91 19.74
CA LYS A 140 -27.13 -21.39 18.58
C LYS A 140 -26.00 -22.36 18.24
N LYS A 141 -25.94 -22.75 16.96
CA LYS A 141 -24.83 -23.52 16.37
C LYS A 141 -23.80 -22.56 15.78
N THR A 142 -22.51 -22.87 15.92
CA THR A 142 -21.38 -22.10 15.35
C THR A 142 -20.30 -23.04 14.82
N VAL A 143 -19.47 -22.55 13.90
CA VAL A 143 -18.25 -23.24 13.46
C VAL A 143 -17.13 -23.00 14.47
N THR A 144 -16.25 -23.98 14.69
CA THR A 144 -15.05 -23.84 15.55
C THR A 144 -13.77 -23.83 14.71
N ALA A 145 -12.72 -23.18 15.23
CA ALA A 145 -11.42 -23.09 14.57
C ALA A 145 -10.77 -24.45 14.24
N ILE A 146 -9.89 -24.44 13.24
CA ILE A 146 -8.94 -25.52 12.95
C ILE A 146 -7.82 -25.46 14.00
N GLU A 147 -7.59 -26.57 14.68
CA GLU A 147 -6.55 -26.71 15.71
C GLU A 147 -5.15 -26.39 15.16
N ARG A 148 -4.32 -25.70 15.96
CA ARG A 148 -3.03 -25.13 15.53
C ARG A 148 -2.13 -26.10 14.78
N ASN A 149 -2.06 -27.34 15.27
CA ASN A 149 -1.18 -28.37 14.74
C ASN A 149 -1.69 -28.99 13.42
N SER A 150 -2.97 -28.81 13.09
CA SER A 150 -3.60 -29.33 11.86
C SER A 150 -3.91 -28.25 10.82
N ILE A 151 -3.55 -26.98 11.05
CA ILE A 151 -3.71 -25.90 10.07
C ILE A 151 -3.11 -26.29 8.70
N PHE A 152 -1.91 -26.89 8.70
CA PHE A 152 -1.22 -27.30 7.47
C PHE A 152 -1.62 -28.70 6.94
N ASP A 153 -2.46 -29.46 7.67
CA ASP A 153 -3.11 -30.64 7.12
C ASP A 153 -4.12 -30.20 6.04
N PHE A 154 -4.84 -29.10 6.29
CA PHE A 154 -5.85 -28.55 5.37
C PHE A 154 -5.29 -27.48 4.43
N ILE A 155 -4.45 -26.56 4.91
CA ILE A 155 -3.97 -25.40 4.14
C ILE A 155 -2.56 -25.64 3.58
N VAL A 156 -2.42 -25.50 2.26
CA VAL A 156 -1.15 -25.49 1.54
C VAL A 156 -0.90 -24.07 1.02
N LYS A 157 0.29 -23.51 1.28
CA LYS A 157 0.69 -22.22 0.70
C LYS A 157 1.40 -22.45 -0.63
N ALA A 158 1.12 -21.60 -1.61
CA ALA A 158 1.99 -21.45 -2.78
C ALA A 158 3.13 -20.46 -2.46
N ASP A 159 4.09 -20.30 -3.36
CA ASP A 159 5.09 -19.22 -3.25
C ASP A 159 4.56 -17.88 -3.82
N ASP A 160 3.46 -17.89 -4.57
CA ASP A 160 2.86 -16.70 -5.16
C ASP A 160 2.29 -15.74 -4.09
N ILE A 161 2.71 -14.48 -4.16
CA ILE A 161 2.05 -13.35 -3.51
C ILE A 161 1.34 -12.54 -4.60
N LEU A 162 0.02 -12.48 -4.54
CA LEU A 162 -0.86 -11.83 -5.51
C LEU A 162 -1.26 -10.42 -5.05
N SER A 163 -1.67 -9.58 -5.99
CA SER A 163 -2.22 -8.24 -5.68
C SER A 163 -3.50 -8.36 -4.84
N VAL A 164 -3.59 -7.56 -3.77
CA VAL A 164 -4.82 -7.39 -2.98
C VAL A 164 -5.39 -6.03 -3.28
N GLU A 165 -6.40 -6.03 -4.15
CA GLU A 165 -7.14 -4.85 -4.58
C GLU A 165 -8.40 -4.71 -3.74
N SER A 166 -8.90 -3.48 -3.58
CA SER A 166 -10.14 -3.20 -2.84
C SER A 166 -11.21 -2.65 -3.76
N LYS A 167 -12.46 -3.05 -3.52
CA LYS A 167 -13.62 -2.56 -4.28
C LYS A 167 -14.01 -1.16 -3.79
N LEU A 168 -13.68 -0.13 -4.56
CA LEU A 168 -14.18 1.23 -4.32
C LEU A 168 -15.71 1.25 -4.46
N THR A 169 -16.41 1.70 -3.42
CA THR A 169 -17.89 1.77 -3.40
C THR A 169 -18.40 2.94 -2.56
N ALA A 170 -19.62 3.40 -2.84
CA ALA A 170 -20.38 4.23 -1.91
C ALA A 170 -21.12 3.34 -0.89
N ILE A 171 -21.49 3.88 0.27
CA ILE A 171 -22.28 3.16 1.30
C ILE A 171 -23.60 2.65 0.69
N SER A 172 -24.29 3.49 -0.08
CA SER A 172 -25.57 3.20 -0.75
C SER A 172 -25.51 2.08 -1.80
N ASN A 173 -24.32 1.67 -2.24
CA ASN A 173 -24.12 0.61 -3.23
C ASN A 173 -23.74 -0.74 -2.59
N ILE A 174 -23.55 -0.81 -1.28
CA ILE A 174 -23.15 -2.04 -0.55
C ILE A 174 -24.26 -3.09 -0.64
N ASN A 175 -23.87 -4.33 -0.98
CA ASN A 175 -24.77 -5.46 -1.17
C ASN A 175 -24.10 -6.80 -0.78
N ASP A 176 -24.88 -7.88 -0.79
CA ASP A 176 -24.43 -9.20 -0.34
C ASP A 176 -23.33 -9.82 -1.22
N ASP A 177 -23.23 -9.43 -2.50
CA ASP A 177 -22.15 -9.85 -3.41
C ASP A 177 -20.77 -9.28 -3.00
N MET A 178 -20.72 -8.38 -2.03
CA MET A 178 -19.49 -7.83 -1.45
C MET A 178 -19.10 -8.48 -0.12
N ILE A 179 -19.88 -9.43 0.42
CA ILE A 179 -19.57 -10.05 1.71
C ILE A 179 -18.25 -10.81 1.64
N LEU A 180 -17.39 -10.53 2.62
CA LEU A 180 -16.00 -10.95 2.73
C LEU A 180 -15.08 -10.49 1.59
N SER A 181 -15.49 -9.51 0.77
CA SER A 181 -14.57 -8.71 -0.04
C SER A 181 -13.81 -7.69 0.82
N LEU A 182 -12.60 -7.33 0.39
CA LEU A 182 -11.98 -6.08 0.78
C LEU A 182 -12.65 -4.92 0.00
N ILE A 183 -13.34 -4.03 0.69
CA ILE A 183 -13.98 -2.84 0.10
C ILE A 183 -13.31 -1.56 0.61
N LYS A 184 -13.45 -0.47 -0.15
CA LYS A 184 -13.08 0.89 0.28
C LYS A 184 -14.26 1.84 0.07
N VAL A 185 -14.68 2.51 1.14
CA VAL A 185 -15.68 3.57 1.09
C VAL A 185 -15.01 4.94 1.16
N ASN A 186 -15.37 5.84 0.25
CA ASN A 186 -14.86 7.22 0.15
C ASN A 186 -15.96 8.24 0.50
N ALA A 187 -15.55 9.48 0.77
CA ALA A 187 -16.40 10.60 1.21
C ALA A 187 -17.14 10.36 2.56
N VAL A 188 -16.58 9.50 3.41
CA VAL A 188 -17.17 9.10 4.71
C VAL A 188 -16.48 9.82 5.88
N GLN A 189 -17.22 9.99 6.98
CA GLN A 189 -16.73 10.51 8.26
C GLN A 189 -17.41 9.77 9.41
N PHE A 190 -16.81 9.69 10.59
CA PHE A 190 -17.53 9.21 11.78
C PHE A 190 -18.68 10.16 12.16
N ILE A 191 -19.77 9.63 12.70
CA ILE A 191 -20.87 10.45 13.24
C ILE A 191 -20.41 11.29 14.43
N ASP A 192 -21.07 12.43 14.68
CA ASP A 192 -20.66 13.40 15.71
C ASP A 192 -20.62 12.78 17.12
N ALA A 193 -21.49 11.80 17.38
CA ALA A 193 -21.55 11.06 18.63
C ALA A 193 -20.35 10.14 18.89
N ASP A 194 -19.47 9.91 17.91
CA ASP A 194 -18.28 9.05 18.03
C ASP A 194 -16.94 9.82 18.07
N LEU A 195 -16.90 11.10 17.69
CA LEU A 195 -15.64 11.85 17.47
C LEU A 195 -14.75 12.00 18.73
N GLU A 196 -15.34 12.00 19.91
CA GLU A 196 -14.62 12.10 21.18
C GLU A 196 -14.27 10.74 21.80
N LYS A 197 -14.60 9.63 21.14
CA LYS A 197 -14.32 8.25 21.59
C LYS A 197 -13.01 7.71 21.02
N ASN A 198 -12.55 6.60 21.58
CA ASN A 198 -11.55 5.75 20.96
C ASN A 198 -12.19 4.80 19.92
N PHE A 199 -11.40 4.15 19.07
CA PHE A 199 -11.92 3.17 18.09
C PHE A 199 -12.65 2.01 18.77
N GLY A 200 -12.04 1.39 19.79
CA GLY A 200 -12.58 0.24 20.52
C GLY A 200 -12.83 0.51 22.01
N ASP A 201 -12.81 -0.57 22.80
CA ASP A 201 -12.80 -0.61 24.26
C ASP A 201 -12.06 -1.90 24.69
N ALA A 202 -11.20 -1.84 25.70
CA ALA A 202 -10.40 -2.99 26.14
C ALA A 202 -11.23 -4.15 26.76
N ASN A 203 -12.52 -3.93 27.07
CA ASN A 203 -13.37 -4.88 27.77
C ASN A 203 -14.39 -5.59 26.87
N ALA A 204 -14.76 -4.99 25.74
CA ALA A 204 -15.87 -5.44 24.89
C ALA A 204 -15.63 -5.09 23.42
N ASP A 205 -16.19 -5.87 22.50
CA ASP A 205 -16.19 -5.53 21.08
C ASP A 205 -17.17 -4.38 20.82
N VAL A 206 -16.83 -3.48 19.88
CA VAL A 206 -17.47 -2.16 19.78
C VAL A 206 -17.79 -1.80 18.33
N ILE A 207 -19.00 -1.28 18.11
CA ILE A 207 -19.39 -0.65 16.85
C ILE A 207 -19.17 0.86 16.92
N ARG A 208 -18.62 1.41 15.83
CA ARG A 208 -18.62 2.84 15.49
C ARG A 208 -19.41 3.06 14.21
N THR A 209 -19.87 4.27 13.95
CA THR A 209 -20.71 4.55 12.77
C THR A 209 -20.03 5.55 11.84
N LEU A 210 -19.76 5.12 10.61
CA LEU A 210 -19.40 5.96 9.48
C LEU A 210 -20.68 6.49 8.81
N THR A 211 -20.62 7.69 8.25
CA THR A 211 -21.69 8.31 7.47
C THR A 211 -21.13 9.12 6.30
N ASP A 212 -21.88 9.24 5.22
CA ASP A 212 -21.55 10.10 4.08
C ASP A 212 -22.32 11.43 4.11
N LYS A 213 -22.12 12.28 3.09
CA LYS A 213 -22.81 13.56 2.97
C LYS A 213 -24.35 13.42 2.88
N ASP A 214 -24.84 12.31 2.33
CA ASP A 214 -26.26 12.04 2.09
C ASP A 214 -26.92 11.32 3.28
N LYS A 215 -26.17 11.13 4.38
CA LYS A 215 -26.58 10.50 5.64
C LYS A 215 -26.92 9.01 5.53
N ASN A 216 -26.38 8.31 4.52
CA ASN A 216 -26.24 6.86 4.61
C ASN A 216 -25.27 6.51 5.74
N THR A 217 -25.36 5.31 6.31
CA THR A 217 -24.48 4.87 7.40
C THR A 217 -23.90 3.47 7.16
N LEU A 218 -22.69 3.25 7.68
CA LEU A 218 -22.02 1.95 7.69
C LEU A 218 -21.43 1.72 9.09
N SER A 219 -21.70 0.56 9.67
CA SER A 219 -21.09 0.13 10.93
C SER A 219 -19.62 -0.24 10.71
N LEU A 220 -18.75 0.17 11.62
CA LEU A 220 -17.36 -0.24 11.70
C LEU A 220 -17.18 -1.06 12.98
N ASN A 221 -16.80 -2.33 12.86
CA ASN A 221 -16.65 -3.25 13.98
C ASN A 221 -15.18 -3.34 14.43
N ILE A 222 -14.95 -2.96 15.68
CA ILE A 222 -13.65 -2.98 16.35
C ILE A 222 -13.70 -3.97 17.51
N ARG A 223 -12.98 -5.09 17.40
CA ARG A 223 -12.85 -6.08 18.49
C ARG A 223 -12.03 -5.51 19.65
N LYS A 224 -12.32 -5.96 20.87
CA LYS A 224 -11.53 -5.67 22.10
C LYS A 224 -10.06 -6.12 22.02
N THR A 225 -9.76 -7.02 21.07
CA THR A 225 -8.41 -7.53 20.81
C THR A 225 -7.56 -6.57 19.98
N ALA A 226 -8.17 -5.57 19.31
CA ALA A 226 -7.47 -4.67 18.40
C ALA A 226 -6.44 -3.80 19.13
N ASP A 227 -5.17 -3.87 18.73
CA ASP A 227 -4.06 -3.17 19.40
C ASP A 227 -4.20 -1.65 19.32
N PHE A 228 -4.95 -1.14 18.34
CA PHE A 228 -5.29 0.28 18.19
C PHE A 228 -6.54 0.71 18.96
N GLY A 229 -7.19 -0.17 19.73
CA GLY A 229 -8.49 0.08 20.36
C GLY A 229 -8.55 1.38 21.20
N ASP A 230 -7.46 1.73 21.88
CA ASP A 230 -7.33 2.97 22.68
C ASP A 230 -6.97 4.23 21.87
N THR A 231 -6.84 4.13 20.55
CA THR A 231 -6.57 5.28 19.67
C THR A 231 -7.83 6.14 19.55
N LYS A 232 -7.70 7.46 19.71
CA LYS A 232 -8.82 8.39 19.54
C LYS A 232 -9.27 8.46 18.08
N ILE A 233 -10.57 8.56 17.85
CA ILE A 233 -11.14 8.66 16.51
C ILE A 233 -10.72 9.97 15.81
N PRO A 234 -10.24 9.92 14.55
CA PRO A 234 -9.98 11.10 13.75
C PRO A 234 -11.30 11.76 13.32
N ALA A 235 -11.38 13.08 13.45
CA ALA A 235 -12.63 13.81 13.30
C ALA A 235 -13.04 14.13 11.85
N GLY A 236 -12.15 13.95 10.87
CA GLY A 236 -12.32 14.39 9.50
C GLY A 236 -13.26 13.54 8.63
N ASN A 237 -13.32 13.89 7.36
CA ASN A 237 -13.88 13.09 6.27
C ASN A 237 -12.74 12.50 5.42
N GLY A 238 -13.01 11.43 4.68
CA GLY A 238 -12.05 10.82 3.75
C GLY A 238 -12.52 9.43 3.35
N SER A 239 -11.70 8.42 3.65
CA SER A 239 -11.98 7.02 3.28
C SER A 239 -11.68 6.01 4.37
N VAL A 240 -12.41 4.89 4.34
CA VAL A 240 -12.15 3.71 5.17
C VAL A 240 -12.18 2.46 4.29
N MET A 241 -11.15 1.63 4.44
CA MET A 241 -11.02 0.32 3.80
C MET A 241 -11.29 -0.79 4.82
N GLY A 242 -11.66 -1.98 4.38
CA GLY A 242 -11.83 -3.12 5.29
C GLY A 242 -12.58 -4.27 4.67
N ILE A 243 -12.71 -5.36 5.42
CA ILE A 243 -13.46 -6.53 5.00
C ILE A 243 -14.93 -6.32 5.36
N LEU A 244 -15.81 -6.43 4.37
CA LEU A 244 -17.26 -6.34 4.62
C LEU A 244 -17.77 -7.63 5.25
N THR A 245 -18.55 -7.53 6.31
CA THR A 245 -19.32 -8.62 6.92
C THR A 245 -20.79 -8.22 7.04
N LYS A 246 -21.65 -9.17 7.43
CA LYS A 246 -23.07 -8.90 7.69
C LYS A 246 -23.52 -9.62 8.96
N VAL A 247 -23.92 -8.86 9.97
CA VAL A 247 -24.28 -9.36 11.30
C VAL A 247 -25.74 -9.05 11.58
N ASN A 248 -26.55 -10.09 11.78
CA ASN A 248 -28.01 -9.99 12.00
C ASN A 248 -28.77 -9.17 10.93
N GLY A 249 -28.24 -9.08 9.70
CA GLY A 249 -28.79 -8.31 8.60
C GLY A 249 -28.15 -6.94 8.37
N THR A 250 -27.39 -6.40 9.33
CA THR A 250 -26.65 -5.14 9.22
C THR A 250 -25.28 -5.38 8.57
N TYR A 251 -24.89 -4.54 7.61
CA TYR A 251 -23.52 -4.55 7.07
C TYR A 251 -22.55 -3.92 8.06
N GLU A 252 -21.43 -4.60 8.32
CA GLU A 252 -20.36 -4.10 9.18
C GLU A 252 -19.02 -4.18 8.43
N LEU A 253 -18.17 -3.17 8.57
CA LEU A 253 -16.82 -3.14 8.02
C LEU A 253 -15.82 -3.51 9.11
N VAL A 254 -14.85 -4.37 8.79
CA VAL A 254 -13.75 -4.75 9.68
C VAL A 254 -12.44 -4.24 9.07
N ILE A 255 -11.92 -3.12 9.59
CA ILE A 255 -10.57 -2.64 9.27
C ILE A 255 -9.54 -3.65 9.77
N ARG A 256 -8.41 -3.81 9.08
CA ARG A 256 -7.31 -4.69 9.53
C ARG A 256 -6.44 -3.99 10.58
N GLY A 257 -6.25 -2.69 10.39
CA GLY A 257 -5.50 -1.79 11.28
C GLY A 257 -5.77 -0.33 10.95
N LEU A 258 -5.14 0.60 11.68
CA LEU A 258 -5.32 2.06 11.46
C LEU A 258 -4.92 2.52 10.05
N SER A 259 -4.03 1.79 9.37
CA SER A 259 -3.63 2.08 7.99
C SER A 259 -4.79 1.97 6.96
N ASP A 260 -5.90 1.32 7.33
CA ASP A 260 -7.13 1.28 6.53
C ASP A 260 -8.04 2.51 6.75
N VAL A 261 -7.71 3.44 7.66
CA VAL A 261 -8.55 4.61 8.01
C VAL A 261 -7.83 5.92 7.70
N VAL A 262 -8.35 6.69 6.72
CA VAL A 262 -7.78 7.97 6.28
C VAL A 262 -8.86 9.04 6.33
N LEU A 263 -8.95 9.78 7.44
CA LEU A 263 -9.98 10.80 7.72
C LEU A 263 -9.33 12.16 8.09
N ASP A 264 -8.57 12.70 7.13
CA ASP A 264 -7.80 13.96 7.23
C ASP A 264 -8.46 15.15 6.51
N GLY A 265 -9.45 14.91 5.64
CA GLY A 265 -10.28 15.93 5.00
C GLY A 265 -11.23 16.64 5.96
N GLN A 266 -11.77 17.79 5.55
CA GLN A 266 -12.76 18.52 6.33
C GLN A 266 -14.11 17.77 6.37
N ARG A 267 -14.82 17.85 7.51
CA ARG A 267 -16.17 17.30 7.65
C ARG A 267 -17.14 17.97 6.66
N VAL A 268 -18.06 17.18 6.13
CA VAL A 268 -19.16 17.66 5.27
C VAL A 268 -20.44 17.73 6.09
N ASP A 269 -20.70 18.90 6.66
CA ASP A 269 -21.96 19.18 7.37
C ASP A 269 -23.09 19.43 6.36
N GLY A 270 -24.31 19.01 6.72
CA GLY A 270 -25.38 18.72 5.75
C GLY A 270 -26.17 19.93 5.23
N ASP A 271 -25.65 21.15 5.36
CA ASP A 271 -26.38 22.37 5.06
C ASP A 271 -25.39 23.51 4.72
N ASP A 272 -25.33 23.93 3.45
CA ASP A 272 -24.81 25.26 3.10
C ASP A 272 -25.49 25.80 1.84
N ASN A 273 -25.87 27.07 1.87
CA ASN A 273 -26.68 27.71 0.83
C ASN A 273 -25.81 28.56 -0.11
N GLY A 274 -26.09 28.46 -1.42
CA GLY A 274 -25.14 28.91 -2.45
C GLY A 274 -24.92 30.43 -2.57
N GLY A 275 -23.71 30.79 -3.01
CA GLY A 275 -23.34 32.16 -3.41
C GLY A 275 -22.50 32.15 -4.69
N SER A 276 -22.91 32.92 -5.70
CA SER A 276 -22.21 33.04 -6.99
C SER A 276 -21.64 34.44 -7.20
N GLN A 277 -20.38 34.52 -7.62
CA GLN A 277 -19.72 35.71 -8.14
C GLN A 277 -18.85 35.30 -9.34
N SER A 278 -18.69 36.19 -10.31
CA SER A 278 -18.02 35.93 -11.60
C SER A 278 -16.79 36.82 -11.78
N GLY A 279 -15.78 36.32 -12.50
CA GLY A 279 -14.51 37.02 -12.72
C GLY A 279 -13.63 36.36 -13.79
N ASN A 280 -13.82 36.76 -15.04
CA ASN A 280 -12.93 36.49 -16.18
C ASN A 280 -11.61 37.30 -16.06
N ASP A 281 -10.48 36.96 -16.69
CA ASP A 281 -10.16 35.87 -17.63
C ASP A 281 -8.64 35.56 -17.53
N HIS A 282 -8.24 34.29 -17.50
CA HIS A 282 -6.92 33.79 -17.91
C HIS A 282 -7.00 32.23 -17.98
N GLU A 283 -6.68 31.63 -19.13
CA GLU A 283 -6.97 30.20 -19.37
C GLU A 283 -6.01 29.24 -18.64
N ASN A 284 -6.44 28.76 -17.45
CA ASN A 284 -5.85 27.62 -16.75
C ASN A 284 -6.67 26.34 -17.03
N PHE A 285 -6.06 25.34 -17.68
CA PHE A 285 -6.71 24.07 -18.01
C PHE A 285 -6.56 23.01 -16.91
N LEU A 286 -7.63 22.81 -16.12
CA LEU A 286 -8.15 21.52 -15.61
C LEU A 286 -9.68 21.63 -15.76
N THR A 287 -10.56 20.63 -15.86
CA THR A 287 -10.66 19.15 -15.64
C THR A 287 -11.23 18.24 -16.76
N PRO A 288 -11.88 18.75 -17.84
CA PRO A 288 -13.34 19.00 -17.93
C PRO A 288 -14.53 18.14 -17.42
N GLU A 289 -15.50 18.76 -16.71
CA GLU A 289 -16.96 18.63 -16.93
C GLU A 289 -17.46 19.76 -17.88
N VAL A 290 -18.46 19.53 -18.75
CA VAL A 290 -18.85 20.46 -19.85
C VAL A 290 -20.20 21.19 -19.70
N ASP A 291 -20.26 22.41 -20.23
CA ASP A 291 -21.47 23.18 -20.53
C ASP A 291 -22.19 22.68 -21.79
N VAL A 292 -23.35 23.27 -22.10
CA VAL A 292 -24.22 22.86 -23.23
C VAL A 292 -23.60 23.07 -24.63
N ASN A 293 -22.43 23.70 -24.73
CA ASN A 293 -21.67 23.88 -25.99
C ASN A 293 -20.30 23.17 -25.97
N GLY A 294 -19.89 22.57 -24.84
CA GLY A 294 -18.63 21.86 -24.69
C GLY A 294 -17.46 22.62 -24.04
N LYS A 295 -17.67 23.79 -23.39
CA LYS A 295 -16.63 24.46 -22.55
C LYS A 295 -16.83 24.15 -21.05
N ILE A 296 -15.77 24.26 -20.24
CA ILE A 296 -15.30 23.06 -19.50
C ILE A 296 -14.69 23.47 -18.10
N ILE A 297 -15.12 22.90 -16.94
CA ILE A 297 -15.11 23.40 -15.51
C ILE A 297 -14.35 22.53 -14.43
N VAL A 298 -13.66 23.09 -13.39
CA VAL A 298 -12.89 22.37 -12.29
C VAL A 298 -13.16 22.73 -10.80
N LYS A 299 -12.98 21.75 -9.88
CA LYS A 299 -12.73 21.86 -8.41
C LYS A 299 -11.92 20.63 -7.87
N TYR A 300 -11.10 20.80 -6.82
CA TYR A 300 -10.29 19.77 -6.09
C TYR A 300 -9.99 20.26 -4.64
N THR A 301 -9.48 19.48 -3.66
CA THR A 301 -8.76 18.16 -3.62
C THR A 301 -9.21 17.36 -2.35
N PRO A 302 -8.43 16.71 -1.42
CA PRO A 302 -7.00 16.27 -1.30
C PRO A 302 -6.54 15.07 -2.17
N LYS A 303 -5.31 14.58 -1.95
CA LYS A 303 -4.74 13.35 -2.58
C LYS A 303 -5.59 12.11 -2.24
N ASP A 304 -6.58 11.82 -3.07
CA ASP A 304 -7.32 10.56 -3.03
C ASP A 304 -6.53 9.44 -3.74
N TYR A 305 -6.35 8.30 -3.08
CA TYR A 305 -5.65 7.13 -3.66
C TYR A 305 -6.39 6.62 -4.91
N VAL A 306 -5.73 6.61 -6.08
CA VAL A 306 -6.26 5.91 -7.26
C VAL A 306 -6.20 4.41 -7.04
N SER A 307 -7.37 3.77 -7.08
CA SER A 307 -7.57 2.40 -6.59
C SER A 307 -7.23 1.29 -7.58
N GLN A 308 -6.79 1.60 -8.81
CA GLN A 308 -6.39 0.63 -9.84
C GLN A 308 -5.66 1.33 -11.00
N ILE A 309 -4.62 0.69 -11.55
CA ILE A 309 -4.18 0.87 -12.95
C ILE A 309 -3.94 -0.53 -13.52
N SER A 310 -4.70 -0.91 -14.56
CA SER A 310 -4.51 -2.18 -15.26
C SER A 310 -3.54 -2.03 -16.44
N GLU A 311 -2.83 -3.12 -16.80
CA GLU A 311 -1.85 -3.15 -17.91
C GLU A 311 -2.56 -2.87 -19.25
N GLY A 312 -2.54 -1.61 -19.69
CA GLY A 312 -3.22 -1.12 -20.91
C GLY A 312 -4.26 0.00 -20.69
N GLN A 313 -4.65 0.32 -19.45
CA GLN A 313 -5.50 1.49 -19.19
C GLN A 313 -4.69 2.79 -19.19
N HIS A 314 -4.48 3.35 -20.39
CA HIS A 314 -3.97 4.71 -20.52
C HIS A 314 -4.92 5.71 -19.87
N MET A 315 -4.47 6.31 -18.76
CA MET A 315 -5.10 7.49 -18.14
C MET A 315 -5.34 8.55 -19.22
N MET A 316 -6.61 8.84 -19.51
CA MET A 316 -6.98 9.70 -20.64
C MET A 316 -6.34 11.10 -20.45
N SER A 317 -5.44 11.46 -21.36
CA SER A 317 -4.55 12.64 -21.34
C SER A 317 -3.21 12.58 -20.57
N VAL A 318 -2.60 11.39 -20.35
CA VAL A 318 -1.12 11.39 -20.19
C VAL A 318 -0.48 11.90 -21.49
N ARG A 319 0.18 13.07 -21.45
CA ARG A 319 0.84 13.66 -22.63
C ARG A 319 2.25 13.09 -22.83
N ILE A 320 2.36 11.77 -22.87
CA ILE A 320 3.53 11.08 -23.44
C ILE A 320 3.56 11.44 -24.94
N PRO A 321 4.69 11.94 -25.50
CA PRO A 321 4.77 12.20 -26.93
C PRO A 321 4.65 10.91 -27.75
N ASP A 322 4.04 10.99 -28.94
CA ASP A 322 3.90 9.85 -29.83
C ASP A 322 5.26 9.17 -30.08
N ASN A 323 5.32 7.86 -29.86
CA ASN A 323 6.49 7.00 -30.00
C ASN A 323 7.67 7.28 -29.03
N TYR A 324 7.50 8.10 -27.97
CA TYR A 324 8.57 8.47 -27.03
C TYR A 324 9.33 7.26 -26.45
N TYR A 325 8.61 6.17 -26.15
CA TYR A 325 9.17 4.92 -25.63
C TYR A 325 9.32 3.78 -26.65
N THR A 326 8.79 3.91 -27.87
CA THR A 326 8.73 2.83 -28.86
C THR A 326 10.11 2.24 -29.19
N SER A 327 11.17 3.04 -29.14
CA SER A 327 12.54 2.56 -29.37
C SER A 327 13.08 1.61 -28.29
N ALA A 328 12.46 1.57 -27.11
CA ALA A 328 12.74 0.63 -26.03
C ALA A 328 11.78 -0.57 -26.00
N SER A 329 10.63 -0.50 -26.69
CA SER A 329 9.74 -1.66 -26.86
C SER A 329 10.49 -2.79 -27.58
N THR A 330 10.22 -4.04 -27.17
CA THR A 330 10.94 -5.27 -27.57
C THR A 330 12.33 -5.51 -26.95
N LEU A 331 12.85 -4.62 -26.09
CA LEU A 331 14.12 -4.84 -25.38
C LEU A 331 13.93 -5.50 -23.99
N SER A 332 15.01 -6.06 -23.44
CA SER A 332 15.07 -6.61 -22.07
C SER A 332 16.39 -6.24 -21.35
N GLY A 333 16.41 -6.45 -20.03
CA GLY A 333 17.60 -6.34 -19.18
C GLY A 333 18.46 -5.08 -19.39
N ALA A 334 19.75 -5.28 -19.62
CA ALA A 334 20.71 -4.19 -19.83
C ALA A 334 20.39 -3.33 -21.06
N GLN A 335 19.91 -3.94 -22.16
CA GLN A 335 19.54 -3.21 -23.38
C GLN A 335 18.35 -2.28 -23.13
N LEU A 336 17.32 -2.78 -22.43
CA LEU A 336 16.18 -1.98 -22.00
C LEU A 336 16.61 -0.82 -21.10
N ARG A 337 17.44 -1.08 -20.07
CA ARG A 337 17.94 -0.02 -19.17
C ARG A 337 18.70 1.06 -19.93
N SER A 338 19.62 0.70 -20.82
CA SER A 338 20.39 1.66 -21.61
C SER A 338 19.53 2.44 -22.60
N GLN A 339 18.50 1.82 -23.19
CA GLN A 339 17.62 2.52 -24.12
C GLN A 339 16.66 3.47 -23.40
N ILE A 340 16.09 3.07 -22.26
CA ILE A 340 15.30 3.97 -21.39
C ILE A 340 16.18 5.13 -20.90
N GLN A 341 17.42 4.88 -20.49
CA GLN A 341 18.39 5.92 -20.16
C GLN A 341 18.64 6.88 -21.33
N SER A 342 18.78 6.36 -22.56
CA SER A 342 18.97 7.16 -23.78
C SER A 342 17.77 8.07 -24.07
N ILE A 343 16.55 7.53 -24.00
CA ILE A 343 15.29 8.27 -24.18
C ILE A 343 15.22 9.45 -23.20
N ILE A 344 15.37 9.19 -21.89
CA ILE A 344 15.28 10.24 -20.85
C ILE A 344 16.54 11.12 -20.77
N SER A 345 17.56 10.82 -21.58
CA SER A 345 18.77 11.65 -21.77
C SER A 345 18.71 12.58 -22.97
N SER A 346 17.81 12.35 -23.93
CA SER A 346 17.71 13.15 -25.15
C SER A 346 16.95 14.45 -24.90
N GLY A 347 17.32 15.53 -25.60
CA GLY A 347 16.60 16.81 -25.61
C GLY A 347 16.51 17.60 -24.30
N VAL A 348 17.09 17.11 -23.19
CA VAL A 348 16.82 17.64 -21.85
C VAL A 348 17.30 19.07 -21.65
N LYS A 349 16.36 19.99 -21.42
CA LYS A 349 16.63 21.35 -20.95
C LYS A 349 16.98 21.30 -19.46
N LYS A 350 18.24 21.56 -19.14
CA LYS A 350 18.74 21.65 -17.76
C LYS A 350 18.43 23.03 -17.17
N LEU A 351 17.97 23.07 -15.93
CA LEU A 351 17.67 24.32 -15.21
C LEU A 351 18.90 24.84 -14.44
N PRO A 352 19.00 26.16 -14.23
CA PRO A 352 19.84 26.70 -13.14
C PRO A 352 19.20 26.37 -11.79
N TYR A 353 20.00 26.22 -10.73
CA TYR A 353 19.44 25.95 -9.40
C TYR A 353 18.67 27.14 -8.84
N THR A 354 19.22 28.35 -8.91
CA THR A 354 18.48 29.59 -8.63
C THR A 354 18.89 30.69 -9.61
N SER A 355 17.92 31.47 -10.12
CA SER A 355 18.10 32.46 -11.19
C SER A 355 17.05 33.59 -11.12
N SER A 356 17.07 34.52 -12.08
CA SER A 356 15.99 35.47 -12.38
C SER A 356 15.18 35.07 -13.64
N SER A 357 15.37 33.82 -14.08
CA SER A 357 14.69 33.12 -15.16
C SER A 357 14.35 31.71 -14.67
N THR A 358 13.46 30.98 -15.35
CA THR A 358 12.92 29.68 -14.90
C THR A 358 13.99 28.76 -14.28
N ASP A 359 13.88 28.55 -12.97
CA ASP A 359 14.80 27.77 -12.15
C ASP A 359 14.12 26.60 -11.41
N VAL A 360 14.82 25.96 -10.48
CA VAL A 360 14.30 24.82 -9.70
C VAL A 360 13.22 25.22 -8.69
N TRP A 361 13.18 26.46 -8.19
CA TRP A 361 12.03 26.97 -7.41
C TRP A 361 10.79 27.05 -8.28
N ASP A 362 10.83 27.74 -9.43
CA ASP A 362 9.67 27.87 -10.34
C ASP A 362 9.12 26.49 -10.74
N MET A 363 10.03 25.56 -11.00
CA MET A 363 9.74 24.18 -11.36
C MET A 363 9.12 23.39 -10.20
N CYS A 364 9.56 23.56 -8.95
CA CYS A 364 8.88 22.98 -7.78
C CYS A 364 7.54 23.67 -7.50
N GLU A 365 7.43 25.00 -7.66
CA GLU A 365 6.15 25.71 -7.49
C GLU A 365 5.08 25.26 -8.49
N ALA A 366 5.48 24.97 -9.74
CA ALA A 366 4.57 24.46 -10.76
C ALA A 366 4.32 22.95 -10.60
N GLY A 367 5.39 22.16 -10.43
CA GLY A 367 5.34 20.70 -10.33
C GLY A 367 4.63 20.24 -9.06
N ASP A 368 5.09 20.70 -7.90
CA ASP A 368 4.57 20.35 -6.58
C ASP A 368 3.45 21.31 -6.10
N GLN A 369 2.69 21.96 -6.99
CA GLN A 369 1.58 22.84 -6.60
C GLN A 369 0.50 22.08 -5.81
N ASN A 370 0.09 22.59 -4.65
CA ASN A 370 -1.08 22.08 -3.92
C ASN A 370 -2.33 22.22 -4.82
N PRO A 371 -3.09 21.15 -5.13
CA PRO A 371 -4.24 21.28 -6.02
C PRO A 371 -5.43 22.01 -5.38
N ASP A 372 -5.50 22.11 -4.03
CA ASP A 372 -6.55 22.88 -3.32
C ASP A 372 -6.37 24.38 -3.52
N ASN A 373 -5.11 24.79 -3.67
CA ASN A 373 -4.70 26.17 -3.57
C ASN A 373 -3.46 26.41 -4.44
N ALA A 374 -3.69 26.96 -5.63
CA ALA A 374 -2.62 27.28 -6.58
C ALA A 374 -1.57 28.28 -6.07
N SER A 375 -1.80 28.93 -4.93
CA SER A 375 -0.84 29.80 -4.22
C SER A 375 0.10 29.01 -3.29
N GLN A 376 -0.05 27.70 -3.19
CA GLN A 376 0.70 26.81 -2.32
C GLN A 376 1.45 25.71 -3.08
N VAL A 377 2.45 25.13 -2.43
CA VAL A 377 3.06 23.84 -2.79
C VAL A 377 2.67 22.77 -1.76
N TRP A 378 2.68 21.52 -2.19
CA TRP A 378 2.46 20.32 -1.38
C TRP A 378 3.81 19.77 -0.90
N GLN A 379 3.91 19.43 0.40
CA GLN A 379 5.17 19.03 1.02
C GLN A 379 5.30 17.50 1.13
N ILE A 380 6.13 16.86 0.29
CA ILE A 380 6.19 15.38 0.09
C ILE A 380 6.28 14.51 1.36
N TYR A 381 6.91 14.97 2.45
CA TYR A 381 7.04 14.18 3.69
C TYR A 381 6.02 14.53 4.77
N LYS A 382 5.09 15.45 4.49
CA LYS A 382 4.07 15.91 5.43
C LYS A 382 2.66 15.97 4.84
N GLU A 383 2.52 15.85 3.52
CA GLU A 383 1.24 15.87 2.81
C GLU A 383 0.37 17.08 3.23
N GLN A 384 0.98 18.25 3.16
CA GLN A 384 0.42 19.53 3.60
C GLN A 384 0.73 20.64 2.60
N GLY A 385 -0.24 21.54 2.42
CA GLY A 385 -0.09 22.77 1.64
C GLY A 385 0.62 23.88 2.40
N ILE A 386 1.61 24.53 1.78
CA ILE A 386 2.32 25.70 2.31
C ILE A 386 2.47 26.78 1.23
N SER A 387 2.43 28.06 1.60
CA SER A 387 2.56 29.17 0.64
C SER A 387 3.80 29.04 -0.23
N LYS A 388 3.65 29.20 -1.56
CA LYS A 388 4.74 29.25 -2.53
C LYS A 388 5.85 30.22 -2.09
N SER A 389 5.45 31.43 -1.68
CA SER A 389 6.35 32.46 -1.13
C SER A 389 7.12 32.10 0.16
N ALA A 390 6.82 30.99 0.84
CA ALA A 390 7.51 30.57 2.08
C ALA A 390 8.83 29.82 1.82
N HIS A 391 9.55 30.20 0.77
CA HIS A 391 10.90 29.74 0.44
C HIS A 391 11.91 30.03 1.57
N VAL A 392 12.65 29.02 2.03
CA VAL A 392 13.72 29.23 3.03
C VAL A 392 15.00 28.44 2.76
N SER A 393 16.11 29.01 3.26
CA SER A 393 17.39 28.33 3.51
C SER A 393 17.56 27.90 4.98
N GLY A 394 16.62 28.29 5.85
CA GLY A 394 16.55 27.91 7.27
C GLY A 394 15.53 26.80 7.54
N SER A 395 15.08 26.68 8.79
CA SER A 395 14.27 25.55 9.29
C SER A 395 12.74 25.71 9.23
N THR A 396 12.23 26.88 8.83
CA THR A 396 10.81 27.24 9.05
C THR A 396 10.20 27.80 7.77
N GLY A 397 9.52 26.93 7.01
CA GLY A 397 9.08 27.19 5.64
C GLY A 397 9.28 25.93 4.79
N TRP A 398 9.40 26.09 3.48
CA TRP A 398 9.72 24.98 2.58
C TRP A 398 11.03 25.20 1.83
N ASN A 399 11.66 24.09 1.46
CA ASN A 399 12.87 24.05 0.66
C ASN A 399 12.78 22.93 -0.39
N ARG A 400 13.78 22.89 -1.25
CA ARG A 400 13.90 21.90 -2.32
C ARG A 400 14.61 20.67 -1.79
N GLU A 401 13.87 19.58 -1.67
CA GLU A 401 14.41 18.29 -1.30
C GLU A 401 15.05 17.60 -2.50
N HIS A 402 16.29 17.13 -2.31
CA HIS A 402 17.01 16.29 -3.25
C HIS A 402 16.76 14.83 -2.84
N VAL A 403 15.65 14.22 -3.33
CA VAL A 403 15.25 12.85 -2.94
C VAL A 403 16.40 11.87 -3.12
N TRP A 404 17.06 11.84 -4.27
CA TRP A 404 18.43 11.33 -4.33
C TRP A 404 19.39 12.27 -3.59
N ALA A 405 19.89 11.84 -2.42
CA ALA A 405 20.80 12.65 -1.62
C ALA A 405 22.07 13.01 -2.40
N LYS A 406 22.43 14.30 -2.45
CA LYS A 406 23.62 14.82 -3.14
C LYS A 406 24.93 14.07 -2.79
N SER A 407 25.13 13.76 -1.51
CA SER A 407 26.28 12.99 -1.00
C SER A 407 26.30 11.52 -1.45
N HIS A 408 25.17 11.00 -1.94
CA HIS A 408 25.02 9.64 -2.48
C HIS A 408 25.11 9.60 -4.02
N GLY A 409 25.48 10.71 -4.67
CA GLY A 409 25.76 10.77 -6.12
C GLY A 409 26.90 11.72 -6.52
N ASP A 410 27.69 12.18 -5.53
CA ASP A 410 28.78 13.16 -5.65
C ASP A 410 28.46 14.43 -6.49
N PHE A 411 27.20 14.91 -6.41
CA PHE A 411 26.73 16.06 -7.17
C PHE A 411 26.38 17.27 -6.29
N GLY A 412 26.69 18.47 -6.80
CA GLY A 412 26.33 19.75 -6.17
C GLY A 412 24.96 20.27 -6.62
N THR A 413 24.85 21.58 -6.79
CA THR A 413 23.65 22.25 -7.36
C THR A 413 23.90 22.73 -8.79
N SER A 414 24.84 22.10 -9.50
CA SER A 414 25.17 22.39 -10.91
C SER A 414 24.16 21.74 -11.86
N ALA A 415 23.92 22.38 -13.01
CA ALA A 415 22.96 21.95 -14.02
C ALA A 415 23.17 20.50 -14.50
N GLY A 416 22.31 19.60 -14.06
CA GLY A 416 22.52 18.14 -14.11
C GLY A 416 21.71 17.44 -13.01
N PRO A 417 22.23 16.39 -12.35
CA PRO A 417 21.52 15.70 -11.27
C PRO A 417 21.02 16.65 -10.18
N GLY A 418 21.84 17.64 -9.80
CA GLY A 418 21.50 18.63 -8.78
C GLY A 418 20.36 19.59 -9.11
N THR A 419 19.78 19.51 -10.32
CA THR A 419 18.73 20.39 -10.83
C THR A 419 17.65 19.62 -11.62
N ASP A 420 17.53 18.29 -11.47
CA ASP A 420 16.54 17.49 -12.21
C ASP A 420 15.22 17.35 -11.44
N GLY A 421 14.16 17.93 -12.00
CA GLY A 421 12.81 17.97 -11.42
C GLY A 421 12.14 16.63 -11.16
N HIS A 422 12.61 15.53 -11.76
CA HIS A 422 12.06 14.20 -11.51
C HIS A 422 12.46 13.58 -10.16
N HIS A 423 13.38 14.23 -9.42
CA HIS A 423 13.69 13.88 -8.03
C HIS A 423 13.73 15.07 -7.06
N LEU A 424 13.66 16.31 -7.57
CA LEU A 424 13.60 17.52 -6.76
C LEU A 424 12.16 17.85 -6.38
N ARG A 425 11.86 17.91 -5.08
CA ARG A 425 10.51 18.06 -4.52
C ARG A 425 10.40 19.27 -3.59
N ALA A 426 9.22 19.86 -3.48
CA ALA A 426 8.91 20.73 -2.35
C ALA A 426 8.80 19.91 -1.05
N SER A 427 9.52 20.32 0.00
CA SER A 427 9.47 19.69 1.33
C SER A 427 9.49 20.73 2.43
N ASP A 428 8.93 20.38 3.59
CA ASP A 428 9.15 21.12 4.84
C ASP A 428 10.65 21.14 5.15
N ALA A 429 11.17 22.33 5.46
CA ALA A 429 12.60 22.54 5.59
C ALA A 429 13.19 21.91 6.86
N LYS A 430 12.38 21.73 7.92
CA LYS A 430 12.75 20.97 9.11
C LYS A 430 12.73 19.47 8.81
N GLU A 431 11.75 18.98 8.04
CA GLU A 431 11.65 17.54 7.76
C GLU A 431 12.68 17.06 6.73
N ASN A 432 13.03 17.89 5.74
CA ASN A 432 14.23 17.70 4.91
C ASN A 432 15.48 17.62 5.81
N GLY A 433 15.65 18.57 6.75
CA GLY A 433 16.72 18.53 7.74
C GLY A 433 16.70 17.30 8.65
N ASN A 434 15.54 16.70 8.91
CA ASN A 434 15.39 15.44 9.63
C ASN A 434 15.82 14.23 8.79
N ARG A 435 15.48 14.20 7.50
CA ARG A 435 15.88 13.14 6.56
C ARG A 435 17.37 13.18 6.26
N ALA A 436 17.92 14.40 6.13
CA ALA A 436 19.33 14.71 5.92
C ALA A 436 19.97 13.99 4.71
N ALA A 437 20.57 12.83 4.93
CA ALA A 437 21.17 11.98 3.91
C ALA A 437 20.90 10.48 4.16
N LEU A 438 19.91 10.16 5.00
CA LEU A 438 19.54 8.78 5.32
C LEU A 438 18.95 8.07 4.10
N ASP A 439 19.24 6.79 3.95
CA ASP A 439 18.72 5.97 2.84
C ASP A 439 17.24 5.63 3.00
N PHE A 440 16.55 5.45 1.88
CA PHE A 440 15.17 4.99 1.90
C PHE A 440 15.08 3.47 2.06
N ALA A 441 14.51 3.03 3.17
CA ALA A 441 14.22 1.64 3.49
C ALA A 441 13.13 1.58 4.57
N ASN A 442 12.52 0.41 4.80
CA ASN A 442 11.64 0.24 5.94
C ASN A 442 12.48 0.24 7.23
N VAL A 443 12.14 1.09 8.22
CA VAL A 443 12.90 1.21 9.48
C VAL A 443 12.52 0.16 10.52
N ASN A 444 11.48 -0.63 10.24
CA ASN A 444 11.00 -1.77 11.03
C ASN A 444 10.66 -1.42 12.49
N GLY A 445 9.83 -0.39 12.67
CA GLY A 445 9.29 0.03 13.97
C GLY A 445 8.48 1.33 13.87
N PRO A 446 7.93 1.85 14.98
CA PRO A 446 7.03 3.02 15.00
C PRO A 446 7.81 4.35 14.90
N ARG A 447 8.67 4.50 13.90
CA ARG A 447 9.52 5.66 13.68
C ARG A 447 9.52 6.02 12.19
N THR A 448 9.73 7.30 11.86
CA THR A 448 10.02 7.73 10.48
C THR A 448 11.50 7.63 10.12
N LYS A 449 12.40 7.42 11.10
CA LYS A 449 13.84 7.20 10.85
C LYS A 449 14.54 6.41 11.94
N ASN A 450 15.68 5.81 11.57
CA ASN A 450 16.69 5.29 12.49
C ASN A 450 18.07 5.93 12.16
N ALA A 451 19.19 5.27 12.51
CA ALA A 451 20.54 5.81 12.31
C ALA A 451 21.06 5.71 10.86
N THR A 452 20.42 4.89 10.02
CA THR A 452 20.82 4.61 8.62
C THR A 452 19.70 4.96 7.64
N PHE A 453 18.45 4.72 8.04
CA PHE A 453 17.30 4.72 7.15
C PHE A 453 16.23 5.74 7.54
N TYR A 454 15.52 6.24 6.52
CA TYR A 454 14.31 7.06 6.62
C TYR A 454 13.16 6.36 5.88
N GLU A 455 11.99 6.34 6.51
CA GLU A 455 10.75 5.78 5.99
C GLU A 455 9.71 6.93 5.87
N PRO A 456 9.33 7.34 4.64
CA PRO A 456 8.36 8.40 4.42
C PRO A 456 6.93 7.92 4.72
N PRO A 457 5.95 8.84 4.83
CA PRO A 457 4.53 8.45 4.88
C PRO A 457 4.12 7.60 3.68
N LEU A 458 3.10 6.76 3.84
CA LEU A 458 2.69 5.76 2.85
C LEU A 458 2.42 6.37 1.46
N SER A 459 1.70 7.49 1.41
CA SER A 459 1.32 8.27 0.21
C SER A 459 2.45 9.03 -0.48
N ALA A 460 3.70 8.77 -0.07
CA ALA A 460 4.92 9.26 -0.71
C ALA A 460 5.98 8.15 -0.91
N LYS A 461 5.67 6.89 -0.60
CA LYS A 461 6.62 5.77 -0.73
C LYS A 461 6.91 5.44 -2.20
N GLY A 462 5.87 5.49 -3.03
CA GLY A 462 5.91 5.31 -4.47
C GLY A 462 6.51 6.51 -5.18
N ASP A 463 6.06 7.72 -4.84
CA ASP A 463 6.69 9.00 -5.27
C ASP A 463 8.22 8.94 -5.08
N VAL A 464 8.68 8.52 -3.89
CA VAL A 464 10.12 8.36 -3.58
C VAL A 464 10.75 7.23 -4.39
N ALA A 465 10.13 6.04 -4.45
CA ALA A 465 10.68 4.90 -5.18
C ALA A 465 10.86 5.21 -6.67
N ARG A 466 9.86 5.82 -7.32
CA ARG A 466 9.90 6.23 -8.73
C ARG A 466 10.92 7.35 -8.98
N SER A 467 11.13 8.26 -8.03
CA SER A 467 12.24 9.23 -8.09
C SER A 467 13.63 8.59 -7.95
N ILE A 468 13.80 7.60 -7.08
CA ILE A 468 15.07 6.89 -6.88
C ILE A 468 15.41 6.01 -8.10
N PHE A 469 14.45 5.22 -8.60
CA PHE A 469 14.63 4.42 -9.82
C PHE A 469 14.91 5.29 -11.05
N TYR A 470 14.26 6.45 -11.17
CA TYR A 470 14.57 7.44 -12.21
C TYR A 470 16.04 7.84 -12.16
N MET A 471 16.54 8.32 -11.02
CA MET A 471 17.92 8.83 -10.89
C MET A 471 18.96 7.75 -11.20
N ALA A 472 18.70 6.51 -10.75
CA ALA A 472 19.54 5.35 -11.03
C ALA A 472 19.67 5.03 -12.52
N VAL A 473 18.58 5.11 -13.30
CA VAL A 473 18.65 4.92 -14.76
C VAL A 473 19.17 6.18 -15.46
N ARG A 474 18.70 7.37 -15.08
CA ARG A 474 19.02 8.65 -15.71
C ARG A 474 20.50 8.98 -15.68
N TYR A 475 21.16 8.73 -14.55
CA TYR A 475 22.54 9.13 -14.28
C TYR A 475 23.50 7.96 -14.08
N GLY A 476 23.02 6.72 -14.13
CA GLY A 476 23.86 5.52 -13.98
C GLY A 476 24.07 5.08 -12.53
N PHE A 477 23.49 5.79 -11.55
CA PHE A 477 23.61 5.46 -10.13
C PHE A 477 22.99 4.08 -9.79
N THR A 478 23.38 3.55 -8.63
CA THR A 478 23.14 2.16 -8.23
C THR A 478 22.09 2.07 -7.12
N VAL A 479 21.21 1.07 -7.19
CA VAL A 479 20.21 0.75 -6.15
C VAL A 479 20.34 -0.75 -5.90
N ASP A 480 20.60 -1.14 -4.65
CA ASP A 480 20.91 -2.53 -4.26
C ASP A 480 20.35 -2.87 -2.86
N GLU A 481 20.59 -4.09 -2.39
CA GLU A 481 20.11 -4.55 -1.06
C GLU A 481 20.93 -4.04 0.13
N LEU A 482 22.06 -3.38 -0.10
CA LEU A 482 22.95 -2.90 0.97
C LEU A 482 22.49 -1.56 1.53
N GLY A 483 22.00 -0.66 0.66
CA GLY A 483 21.81 0.73 1.00
C GLY A 483 23.15 1.42 1.35
N GLY A 484 23.08 2.49 2.15
CA GLY A 484 24.23 3.34 2.43
C GLY A 484 25.33 2.69 3.25
N GLN A 485 26.45 2.38 2.59
CA GLN A 485 27.78 2.38 3.16
C GLN A 485 28.79 2.99 2.17
N GLY A 486 29.10 4.28 2.36
CA GLY A 486 30.22 4.96 1.71
C GLY A 486 29.95 5.60 0.33
N LYS A 487 30.95 6.35 -0.15
CA LYS A 487 30.93 7.11 -1.41
C LYS A 487 30.94 6.18 -2.65
N ALA A 488 29.78 5.73 -3.09
CA ALA A 488 29.69 4.75 -4.18
C ALA A 488 28.39 4.86 -5.00
N GLU A 489 27.90 6.08 -5.22
CA GLU A 489 26.73 6.37 -6.07
C GLU A 489 25.49 5.49 -5.79
N ARG A 490 25.20 5.25 -4.49
CA ARG A 490 24.15 4.33 -4.02
C ARG A 490 23.17 5.01 -3.08
N HIS A 491 21.87 4.87 -3.35
CA HIS A 491 20.82 5.36 -2.45
C HIS A 491 19.60 4.45 -2.39
N GLY A 492 19.12 4.20 -1.16
CA GLY A 492 17.94 3.41 -0.86
C GLY A 492 18.13 1.90 -1.05
N LYS A 493 17.26 1.11 -0.42
CA LYS A 493 17.32 -0.36 -0.42
C LYS A 493 16.34 -0.95 -1.42
N LEU A 494 16.86 -1.72 -2.37
CA LEU A 494 16.14 -2.24 -3.53
C LEU A 494 14.84 -2.98 -3.18
N ALA A 495 14.85 -4.02 -2.34
CA ALA A 495 13.64 -4.76 -1.98
C ALA A 495 12.54 -3.90 -1.35
N ASP A 496 12.91 -2.91 -0.54
CA ASP A 496 11.93 -2.00 0.08
C ASP A 496 11.36 -1.03 -0.96
N LEU A 497 12.20 -0.46 -1.84
CA LEU A 497 11.76 0.43 -2.92
C LEU A 497 10.89 -0.29 -3.97
N LEU A 498 11.17 -1.56 -4.27
CA LEU A 498 10.32 -2.40 -5.12
C LEU A 498 8.93 -2.55 -4.50
N LYS A 499 8.86 -2.92 -3.21
CA LYS A 499 7.60 -3.03 -2.46
C LYS A 499 6.86 -1.69 -2.36
N TRP A 500 7.59 -0.59 -2.17
CA TRP A 500 7.02 0.76 -2.06
C TRP A 500 6.34 1.21 -3.36
N ASN A 501 6.91 0.88 -4.53
CA ASN A 501 6.29 1.16 -5.83
C ASN A 501 4.97 0.39 -6.06
N GLU A 502 4.75 -0.72 -5.35
CA GLU A 502 3.52 -1.52 -5.40
C GLU A 502 2.49 -1.11 -4.33
N LEU A 503 2.95 -0.74 -3.13
CA LEU A 503 2.09 -0.29 -2.03
C LEU A 503 1.49 1.10 -2.26
N ASP A 504 2.18 1.94 -3.03
CA ASP A 504 1.81 3.32 -3.33
C ASP A 504 1.87 3.48 -4.87
N PRO A 505 0.82 3.09 -5.60
CA PRO A 505 0.78 3.12 -7.07
C PRO A 505 0.80 4.55 -7.61
N VAL A 506 0.99 4.70 -8.93
CA VAL A 506 1.04 6.03 -9.58
C VAL A 506 -0.32 6.73 -9.47
N ASP A 507 -0.32 7.96 -8.95
CA ASP A 507 -1.52 8.77 -8.77
C ASP A 507 -1.67 9.91 -9.82
N PRO A 508 -2.81 10.61 -9.89
CA PRO A 508 -3.02 11.70 -10.85
C PRO A 508 -2.14 12.92 -10.56
N TYR A 509 -1.67 13.08 -9.33
CA TYR A 509 -0.82 14.17 -8.90
C TYR A 509 0.61 13.98 -9.41
N GLU A 510 1.16 12.76 -9.34
CA GLU A 510 2.40 12.36 -10.00
C GLU A 510 2.31 12.46 -11.52
N ILE A 511 1.21 12.03 -12.14
CA ILE A 511 1.01 12.15 -13.60
C ILE A 511 0.97 13.63 -14.02
N ARG A 512 0.21 14.47 -13.30
CA ARG A 512 0.21 15.93 -13.47
C ARG A 512 1.64 16.48 -13.33
N ARG A 513 2.35 16.08 -12.28
CA ARG A 513 3.72 16.51 -11.99
C ARG A 513 4.69 16.14 -13.10
N ASN A 514 4.70 14.89 -13.56
CA ASN A 514 5.53 14.40 -14.66
C ASN A 514 5.24 15.18 -15.95
N ASN A 515 3.97 15.47 -16.26
CA ASN A 515 3.58 16.35 -17.37
C ASN A 515 4.11 17.80 -17.21
N VAL A 516 4.10 18.37 -16.01
CA VAL A 516 4.66 19.71 -15.74
C VAL A 516 6.18 19.73 -15.87
N ILE A 517 6.90 18.78 -15.26
CA ILE A 517 8.36 18.68 -15.39
C ILE A 517 8.75 18.44 -16.86
N TYR A 518 7.99 17.64 -17.61
CA TYR A 518 8.19 17.48 -19.05
C TYR A 518 8.06 18.80 -19.82
N GLY A 519 7.05 19.62 -19.51
CA GLY A 519 6.90 20.96 -20.12
C GLY A 519 8.03 21.95 -19.79
N ILE A 520 8.81 21.67 -18.73
CA ILE A 520 9.92 22.54 -18.27
C ILE A 520 11.29 22.02 -18.74
N GLN A 521 11.51 20.71 -18.72
CA GLN A 521 12.80 20.05 -18.99
C GLN A 521 12.86 19.23 -20.30
N ASN A 522 11.74 19.01 -20.99
CA ASN A 522 11.60 18.13 -22.17
C ASN A 522 11.91 16.63 -21.92
N ASN A 523 11.94 16.16 -20.67
CA ASN A 523 12.08 14.74 -20.35
C ASN A 523 11.05 14.26 -19.31
N ARG A 524 10.80 12.95 -19.28
CA ARG A 524 9.77 12.32 -18.43
C ARG A 524 10.37 11.29 -17.48
N ASN A 525 9.72 11.04 -16.35
CA ASN A 525 10.02 9.89 -15.49
C ASN A 525 9.32 8.65 -16.05
N PRO A 526 10.05 7.65 -16.58
CA PRO A 526 9.45 6.48 -17.22
C PRO A 526 8.78 5.56 -16.19
N PHE A 527 9.13 5.66 -14.90
CA PHE A 527 8.51 4.87 -13.84
C PHE A 527 7.20 5.50 -13.32
N ILE A 528 6.86 6.73 -13.74
CA ILE A 528 5.53 7.32 -13.55
C ILE A 528 4.64 7.04 -14.77
N ASP A 529 5.20 7.14 -15.98
CA ASP A 529 4.44 6.82 -17.21
C ASP A 529 4.18 5.32 -17.39
N HIS A 530 5.12 4.48 -16.93
CA HIS A 530 5.13 3.02 -17.07
C HIS A 530 5.68 2.38 -15.77
N PRO A 531 4.89 2.34 -14.67
CA PRO A 531 5.35 1.84 -13.38
C PRO A 531 5.77 0.36 -13.38
N GLU A 532 5.34 -0.42 -14.37
CA GLU A 532 5.76 -1.82 -14.57
C GLU A 532 7.23 -1.94 -15.02
N LEU A 533 7.83 -0.91 -15.64
CA LEU A 533 9.26 -0.89 -15.99
C LEU A 533 10.17 -1.12 -14.78
N VAL A 534 9.72 -0.80 -13.57
CA VAL A 534 10.42 -1.13 -12.33
C VAL A 534 10.71 -2.63 -12.24
N LYS A 535 9.76 -3.50 -12.63
CA LYS A 535 9.97 -4.96 -12.65
C LYS A 535 10.94 -5.41 -13.73
N TYR A 536 10.86 -4.82 -14.93
CA TYR A 536 11.73 -5.16 -16.07
C TYR A 536 13.17 -4.64 -15.95
N ILE A 537 13.44 -3.61 -15.13
CA ILE A 537 14.80 -3.05 -14.93
C ILE A 537 15.38 -3.43 -13.56
N PHE A 538 14.59 -3.44 -12.49
CA PHE A 538 15.04 -3.59 -11.11
C PHE A 538 14.51 -4.85 -10.40
N GLY A 539 13.34 -5.36 -10.79
CA GLY A 539 12.67 -6.52 -10.16
C GLY A 539 13.04 -7.89 -10.74
N ASP A 540 12.02 -8.74 -10.87
CA ASP A 540 12.05 -10.13 -11.33
C ASP A 540 12.05 -10.26 -12.86
N LYS A 541 11.23 -9.45 -13.56
CA LYS A 541 11.04 -9.48 -15.02
C LYS A 541 12.28 -9.05 -15.86
N LYS A 542 13.49 -8.96 -15.29
CA LYS A 542 14.72 -8.49 -15.98
C LYS A 542 15.08 -9.24 -17.26
N THR A 543 14.74 -10.52 -17.36
CA THR A 543 14.98 -11.35 -18.55
C THR A 543 13.84 -11.29 -19.57
N ALA A 544 12.66 -10.81 -19.17
CA ALA A 544 11.50 -10.69 -20.03
C ALA A 544 11.62 -9.48 -20.97
N VAL A 545 11.05 -9.62 -22.16
CA VAL A 545 10.93 -8.55 -23.14
C VAL A 545 9.84 -7.58 -22.70
N TRP A 546 10.19 -6.31 -22.53
CA TRP A 546 9.21 -5.25 -22.29
C TRP A 546 8.47 -4.89 -23.59
N LYS A 547 7.19 -4.56 -23.47
CA LYS A 547 6.31 -4.19 -24.58
C LYS A 547 5.52 -2.94 -24.19
N ASN A 548 5.87 -1.85 -24.86
CA ASN A 548 5.04 -0.66 -25.05
C ASN A 548 4.38 -0.73 -26.42
#